data_AF-A0A261KWM0-F1
#
_entry.id   AF-A0A261KWM0-F1
#
_cell.length_a   1.000
_cell.length_b   1.000
_cell.length_c   1.000
_cell.angle_alpha   90.00
_cell.angle_beta   90.00
_cell.angle_gamma   90.00
#
_symmetry.space_group_name_H-M   'P 1'
#
loop_
_entity.id
_entity.type
_entity.pdbx_description
1 polymer ?
#
loop_
_entity_poly.entity_id
_entity_poly.type
_entity_poly.pdbx_seq_one_letter_code
_entity_poly.pdbx_strand_id
1 'polypeptide(L)'
;MSKVRLDTLYDASEIRDIWENNQTVPCIKDPKEGLITPNMYRANKGSKPCPYCGQKMVHGRQYYTKSKTEAISRGYQYKTVDGKPYINQAGSLYFHQHYVTIDHKLNKARFPEKMFDYDNLEAICWRCNNQKSDNLMFELEHKLEHLRSLKESVFRRYPNPH
;
A
#
# COMPACT_ATOMS: atom_id res chain seq x y z
N MET A 1 20.34 17.52 20.39
CA MET A 1 18.94 17.31 20.85
C MET A 1 18.75 15.82 21.10
N SER A 2 18.56 15.43 22.36
CA SER A 2 18.20 14.06 22.75
C SER A 2 16.85 13.71 22.11
N LYS A 3 16.78 12.61 21.35
CA LYS A 3 15.51 12.06 20.87
C LYS A 3 14.72 11.67 22.11
N VAL A 4 13.68 12.43 22.44
CA VAL A 4 12.70 12.05 23.46
C VAL A 4 12.19 10.66 23.07
N ARG A 5 12.62 9.66 23.82
CA ARG A 5 12.14 8.29 23.68
C ARG A 5 10.70 8.34 24.19
N LEU A 6 9.74 8.16 23.30
CA LEU A 6 8.33 8.12 23.65
C LEU A 6 8.08 6.75 24.27
N ASP A 7 8.49 6.58 25.54
CA ASP A 7 8.46 5.31 26.28
C ASP A 7 7.04 4.72 26.47
N THR A 8 6.01 5.46 26.05
CA THR A 8 4.60 5.06 26.07
C THR A 8 4.09 4.50 24.73
N LEU A 9 4.87 4.60 23.65
CA LEU A 9 4.51 3.99 22.36
C LEU A 9 5.09 2.58 22.27
N TYR A 10 4.33 1.69 21.62
CA TYR A 10 4.81 0.35 21.30
C TYR A 10 6.11 0.40 20.50
N ASP A 11 7.04 -0.51 20.81
CA ASP A 11 8.31 -0.58 20.09
C ASP A 11 8.04 -0.96 18.62
N ALA A 12 8.65 -0.22 17.71
CA ALA A 12 8.61 -0.51 16.28
C ALA A 12 9.12 -1.92 15.95
N SER A 13 10.06 -2.44 16.75
CA SER A 13 10.56 -3.81 16.61
C SER A 13 9.47 -4.84 16.93
N GLU A 14 8.80 -4.69 18.06
CA GLU A 14 7.72 -5.58 18.51
C GLU A 14 6.54 -5.57 17.53
N ILE A 15 6.11 -4.38 17.07
CA ILE A 15 5.05 -4.23 16.06
C ILE A 15 5.40 -4.99 14.77
N ARG A 16 6.67 -4.89 14.34
CA ARG A 16 7.15 -5.59 13.15
C ARG A 16 7.13 -7.09 13.37
N ASP A 17 7.61 -7.56 14.51
CA ASP A 17 7.69 -8.99 14.82
C ASP A 17 6.28 -9.60 14.91
N ILE A 18 5.32 -8.94 15.56
CA ILE A 18 3.91 -9.35 15.57
C ILE A 18 3.36 -9.44 14.15
N TRP A 19 3.61 -8.41 13.33
CA TRP A 19 3.16 -8.40 11.94
C TRP A 19 3.76 -9.56 11.14
N GLU A 20 5.06 -9.78 11.21
CA GLU A 20 5.78 -10.82 10.48
C GLU A 20 5.37 -12.23 10.91
N ASN A 21 5.22 -12.47 12.21
CA ASN A 21 4.84 -13.77 12.75
C ASN A 21 3.40 -14.18 12.38
N ASN A 22 2.53 -13.22 12.08
CA ASN A 22 1.12 -13.48 11.76
C ASN A 22 0.80 -13.53 10.26
N GLN A 23 1.79 -13.45 9.36
CA GLN A 23 1.53 -13.42 7.90
C GLN A 23 0.77 -14.66 7.39
N THR A 24 0.90 -15.80 8.06
CA THR A 24 0.25 -17.08 7.76
C THR A 24 -0.80 -17.50 8.79
N VAL A 25 -1.06 -16.67 9.81
CA VAL A 25 -2.03 -16.95 10.87
C VAL A 25 -3.38 -16.30 10.53
N PRO A 26 -4.52 -17.00 10.64
CA PRO A 26 -5.84 -16.40 10.40
C PRO A 26 -6.19 -15.39 11.51
N CYS A 27 -5.86 -14.12 11.31
CA CYS A 27 -6.05 -13.05 12.29
C CYS A 27 -6.92 -11.89 11.79
N ILE A 28 -7.33 -11.91 10.52
CA ILE A 28 -8.18 -10.86 9.92
C ILE A 28 -9.60 -11.43 9.79
N LYS A 29 -10.58 -10.78 10.41
CA LYS A 29 -12.00 -11.14 10.27
C LYS A 29 -12.61 -10.47 9.05
N ASP A 30 -12.51 -11.13 7.89
CA ASP A 30 -13.14 -10.70 6.65
C ASP A 30 -14.67 -10.90 6.71
N PRO A 31 -15.48 -9.91 6.30
CA PRO A 31 -16.94 -9.98 6.39
C PRO A 31 -17.57 -11.02 5.45
N LYS A 32 -16.87 -11.47 4.41
CA LYS A 32 -17.36 -12.45 3.43
C LYS A 32 -16.75 -13.83 3.63
N GLU A 33 -15.48 -13.89 3.99
CA GLU A 33 -14.72 -15.15 4.04
C GLU A 33 -14.43 -15.65 5.47
N GLY A 34 -14.79 -14.87 6.49
CA GLY A 34 -14.50 -15.22 7.88
C GLY A 34 -13.04 -14.91 8.26
N LEU A 35 -12.42 -15.75 9.08
CA LEU A 35 -11.02 -15.52 9.50
C LEU A 35 -10.05 -15.90 8.37
N ILE A 36 -9.29 -14.93 7.88
CA ILE A 36 -8.28 -15.09 6.84
C ILE A 36 -6.92 -14.60 7.30
N THR A 37 -5.88 -15.07 6.61
CA THR A 37 -4.49 -14.64 6.86
C THR A 37 -4.17 -13.34 6.10
N PRO A 38 -3.16 -12.55 6.53
CA PRO A 38 -2.64 -11.43 5.74
C PRO A 38 -2.22 -11.83 4.31
N ASN A 39 -1.63 -13.02 4.14
CA ASN A 39 -1.29 -13.52 2.80
C ASN A 39 -2.53 -13.80 1.93
N MET A 40 -3.58 -14.38 2.50
CA MET A 40 -4.87 -14.56 1.82
C MET A 40 -5.49 -13.20 1.47
N TYR A 41 -5.47 -12.23 2.40
CA TYR A 41 -5.95 -10.89 2.14
C TYR A 41 -5.26 -10.26 0.91
N ARG A 42 -3.93 -10.36 0.78
CA ARG A 42 -3.21 -9.89 -0.43
C ARG A 42 -3.65 -10.64 -1.68
N ALA A 43 -3.76 -11.97 -1.59
CA ALA A 43 -4.15 -12.80 -2.73
C ALA A 43 -5.56 -12.45 -3.24
N ASN A 44 -6.52 -12.27 -2.34
CA ASN A 44 -7.92 -11.94 -2.66
C ASN A 44 -8.07 -10.56 -3.32
N LYS A 45 -7.12 -9.66 -3.06
CA LYS A 45 -7.07 -8.31 -3.66
C LYS A 45 -6.21 -8.29 -4.92
N GLY A 46 -5.58 -9.42 -5.27
CA GLY A 46 -4.98 -9.62 -6.58
C GLY A 46 -5.99 -9.37 -7.69
N SER A 47 -5.55 -8.73 -8.77
CA SER A 47 -6.38 -8.30 -9.90
C SER A 47 -7.42 -7.22 -9.62
N LYS A 48 -7.55 -6.70 -8.39
CA LYS A 48 -8.36 -5.52 -8.10
C LYS A 48 -7.58 -4.24 -8.42
N PRO A 49 -8.25 -3.14 -8.81
CA PRO A 49 -7.58 -1.86 -9.00
C PRO A 49 -7.08 -1.30 -7.67
N CYS A 50 -5.91 -0.66 -7.69
CA CYS A 50 -5.41 0.13 -6.58
C CYS A 50 -6.36 1.32 -6.33
N PRO A 51 -6.76 1.62 -5.07
CA PRO A 51 -7.67 2.71 -4.77
C PRO A 51 -7.13 4.10 -5.14
N TYR A 52 -5.81 4.24 -5.29
CA TYR A 52 -5.16 5.52 -5.56
C TYR A 52 -4.81 5.75 -7.03
N CYS A 53 -4.08 4.81 -7.66
CA CYS A 53 -3.65 4.97 -9.05
C CYS A 53 -4.55 4.26 -10.07
N GLY A 54 -5.56 3.51 -9.63
CA GLY A 54 -6.46 2.74 -10.50
C GLY A 54 -5.83 1.55 -11.22
N GLN A 55 -4.50 1.38 -11.13
CA GLN A 55 -3.78 0.30 -11.79
C GLN A 55 -4.11 -1.06 -11.17
N LYS A 56 -4.18 -2.10 -12.01
CA LYS A 56 -4.46 -3.46 -11.58
C LYS A 56 -3.35 -3.96 -10.65
N MET A 57 -3.72 -4.30 -9.42
CA MET A 57 -2.78 -4.88 -8.47
C MET A 57 -2.47 -6.34 -8.82
N VAL A 58 -1.23 -6.75 -8.57
CA VAL A 58 -0.74 -8.10 -8.89
C VAL A 58 -0.23 -8.83 -7.65
N HIS A 59 -0.40 -10.14 -7.61
CA HIS A 59 0.05 -10.98 -6.51
C HIS A 59 0.46 -12.36 -7.05
N GLY A 60 1.46 -12.99 -6.43
CA GLY A 60 1.95 -14.31 -6.81
C GLY A 60 3.42 -14.32 -7.20
N ARG A 61 3.98 -15.54 -7.27
CA ARG A 61 5.42 -15.78 -7.47
C ARG A 61 5.98 -15.20 -8.77
N GLN A 62 5.15 -15.11 -9.81
CA GLN A 62 5.52 -14.55 -11.10
C GLN A 62 5.81 -13.04 -11.05
N TYR A 63 5.36 -12.33 -10.00
CA TYR A 63 5.51 -10.88 -9.87
C TYR A 63 6.65 -10.46 -8.93
N TYR A 64 7.55 -11.38 -8.58
CA TYR A 64 8.80 -11.08 -7.89
C TYR A 64 9.97 -11.93 -8.40
N THR A 65 11.20 -11.49 -8.17
CA THR A 65 12.43 -12.26 -8.48
C THR A 65 13.55 -11.91 -7.48
N LYS A 66 14.54 -12.80 -7.35
CA LYS A 66 15.78 -12.55 -6.58
C LYS A 66 16.82 -11.71 -7.35
N SER A 67 16.69 -11.60 -8.68
CA SER A 67 17.66 -10.91 -9.52
C SER A 67 17.21 -9.50 -9.87
N LYS A 68 18.00 -8.49 -9.49
CA LYS A 68 17.74 -7.09 -9.87
C LYS A 68 17.72 -6.90 -11.38
N THR A 69 18.66 -7.54 -12.08
CA THR A 69 18.78 -7.46 -13.55
C THR A 69 17.55 -8.04 -14.23
N GLU A 70 17.06 -9.18 -13.74
CA GLU A 70 15.83 -9.78 -14.24
C GLU A 70 14.62 -8.88 -13.97
N ALA A 71 14.53 -8.29 -12.78
CA ALA A 71 13.44 -7.39 -12.42
C ALA A 71 13.40 -6.13 -13.32
N ILE A 72 14.58 -5.59 -13.66
CA ILE A 72 14.71 -4.50 -14.64
C ILE A 72 14.26 -4.97 -16.02
N SER A 73 14.69 -6.14 -16.49
CA SER A 73 14.29 -6.68 -17.80
C SER A 73 12.78 -6.92 -17.91
N ARG A 74 12.12 -7.23 -16.79
CA ARG A 74 10.65 -7.39 -16.68
C ARG A 74 9.90 -6.07 -16.51
N GLY A 75 10.59 -4.93 -16.48
CA GLY A 75 9.98 -3.61 -16.38
C GLY A 75 9.45 -3.26 -14.98
N TYR A 76 10.04 -3.80 -13.92
CA TYR A 76 9.59 -3.50 -12.54
C TYR A 76 10.01 -2.10 -12.06
N GLN A 77 10.92 -1.45 -12.77
CA GLN A 77 11.42 -0.12 -12.44
C GLN A 77 10.39 0.96 -12.82
N TYR A 78 10.25 1.97 -11.96
CA TYR A 78 9.38 3.10 -12.19
C TYR A 78 10.00 4.39 -11.66
N LYS A 79 9.46 5.55 -12.07
CA LYS A 79 9.87 6.86 -11.54
C LYS A 79 9.06 7.20 -10.29
N THR A 80 9.76 7.57 -9.22
CA THR A 80 9.16 8.15 -8.02
C THR A 80 8.66 9.57 -8.28
N VAL A 81 7.98 10.19 -7.31
CA VAL A 81 7.44 11.56 -7.42
C VAL A 81 8.54 12.58 -7.69
N ASP A 82 9.74 12.37 -7.15
CA ASP A 82 10.95 13.17 -7.40
C ASP A 82 11.68 12.80 -8.70
N GLY A 83 11.09 11.94 -9.54
CA GLY A 83 11.61 11.57 -10.86
C GLY A 83 12.74 10.54 -10.86
N LYS A 84 13.15 10.04 -9.70
CA LYS A 84 14.25 9.07 -9.59
C LYS A 84 13.80 7.66 -9.96
N PRO A 85 14.66 6.85 -10.62
CA PRO A 85 14.35 5.45 -10.89
C PRO A 85 14.35 4.65 -9.59
N TYR A 86 13.30 3.87 -9.37
CA TYR A 86 13.13 3.03 -8.19
C TYR A 86 12.58 1.65 -8.56
N ILE A 87 12.88 0.66 -7.73
CA ILE A 87 12.35 -0.70 -7.84
C ILE A 87 11.97 -1.18 -6.44
N ASN A 88 10.78 -1.78 -6.31
CA ASN A 88 10.32 -2.32 -5.04
C ASN A 88 11.22 -3.48 -4.60
N GLN A 89 11.70 -3.43 -3.37
CA GLN A 89 12.57 -4.45 -2.80
C GLN A 89 12.18 -4.74 -1.35
N ALA A 90 12.15 -6.01 -0.98
CA ALA A 90 12.12 -6.46 0.41
C ALA A 90 13.12 -7.62 0.57
N GLY A 91 14.11 -7.43 1.44
CA GLY A 91 15.24 -8.34 1.55
C GLY A 91 15.96 -8.51 0.21
N SER A 92 16.12 -9.75 -0.24
CA SER A 92 16.75 -10.12 -1.52
C SER A 92 15.76 -10.22 -2.70
N LEU A 93 14.48 -9.87 -2.50
CA LEU A 93 13.44 -9.98 -3.52
C LEU A 93 13.06 -8.62 -4.09
N TYR A 94 12.90 -8.58 -5.41
CA TYR A 94 12.43 -7.44 -6.19
C TYR A 94 11.02 -7.70 -6.69
N PHE A 95 10.12 -6.72 -6.54
CA PHE A 95 8.70 -6.88 -6.79
C PHE A 95 8.20 -5.94 -7.89
N HIS A 96 7.14 -6.34 -8.56
CA HIS A 96 6.43 -5.51 -9.54
C HIS A 96 5.94 -4.19 -8.89
N GLN A 97 5.91 -3.09 -9.66
CA GLN A 97 5.50 -1.77 -9.15
C GLN A 97 4.09 -1.75 -8.54
N HIS A 98 3.18 -2.58 -9.07
CA HIS A 98 1.81 -2.71 -8.61
C HIS A 98 1.55 -3.99 -7.78
N TYR A 99 2.59 -4.59 -7.20
CA TYR A 99 2.41 -5.73 -6.31
C TYR A 99 1.53 -5.34 -5.10
N VAL A 100 0.62 -6.21 -4.69
CA VAL A 100 -0.29 -5.94 -3.57
C VAL A 100 0.49 -5.85 -2.26
N THR A 101 0.31 -4.74 -1.55
CA THR A 101 0.73 -4.56 -0.15
C THR A 101 -0.50 -4.35 0.73
N ILE A 102 -0.32 -4.50 2.04
CA ILE A 102 -1.34 -4.13 3.03
C ILE A 102 -0.79 -2.92 3.77
N ASP A 103 -1.60 -1.90 3.85
CA ASP A 103 -1.35 -0.70 4.65
C ASP A 103 -2.42 -0.53 5.72
N HIS A 104 -2.16 0.36 6.67
CA HIS A 104 -3.04 0.67 7.80
C HIS A 104 -3.56 2.10 7.68
N LYS A 105 -4.88 2.28 7.79
CA LYS A 105 -5.52 3.60 7.81
C LYS A 105 -5.16 4.37 9.08
N LEU A 106 -5.24 3.69 10.22
CA LEU A 106 -4.77 4.15 11.52
C LEU A 106 -3.38 3.56 11.79
N ASN A 107 -2.46 4.41 12.23
CA ASN A 107 -1.09 4.02 12.49
C ASN A 107 -1.01 2.90 13.55
N LYS A 108 -0.45 1.74 13.16
CA LYS A 108 -0.32 0.55 14.02
C LYS A 108 0.57 0.72 15.25
N ALA A 109 1.43 1.74 15.31
CA ALA A 109 2.21 2.04 16.52
C ALA A 109 1.41 2.84 17.56
N ARG A 110 0.37 3.54 17.11
CA ARG A 110 -0.58 4.24 17.99
C ARG A 110 -1.80 3.39 18.33
N PHE A 111 -2.18 2.49 17.43
CA PHE A 111 -3.37 1.63 17.54
C PHE A 111 -3.04 0.17 17.19
N PRO A 112 -2.17 -0.52 17.95
CA PRO A 112 -1.79 -1.90 17.65
C PRO A 112 -2.95 -2.89 17.80
N GLU A 113 -3.94 -2.60 18.62
CA GLU A 113 -5.18 -3.38 18.72
C GLU A 113 -5.96 -3.40 17.40
N LYS A 114 -5.72 -2.40 16.52
CA LYS A 114 -6.30 -2.30 15.18
C LYS A 114 -5.43 -2.92 14.09
N MET A 115 -4.33 -3.58 14.43
CA MET A 115 -3.34 -4.06 13.44
C MET A 115 -3.91 -5.05 12.43
N PHE A 116 -4.89 -5.88 12.82
CA PHE A 116 -5.50 -6.90 11.97
C PHE A 116 -7.00 -6.68 11.74
N ASP A 117 -7.55 -5.57 12.22
CA ASP A 117 -8.95 -5.20 12.03
C ASP A 117 -9.20 -4.91 10.54
N TYR A 118 -10.14 -5.65 9.93
CA TYR A 118 -10.40 -5.59 8.49
C TYR A 118 -10.73 -4.17 8.00
N ASP A 119 -11.42 -3.36 8.81
CA ASP A 119 -11.80 -1.98 8.49
C ASP A 119 -10.61 -1.00 8.55
N ASN A 120 -9.57 -1.33 9.32
CA ASN A 120 -8.32 -0.57 9.41
C ASN A 120 -7.30 -0.96 8.33
N LEU A 121 -7.46 -2.12 7.70
CA LEU A 121 -6.59 -2.58 6.62
C LEU A 121 -7.01 -2.03 5.26
N GLU A 122 -6.01 -1.68 4.45
CA GLU A 122 -6.21 -1.29 3.06
C GLU A 122 -5.25 -2.04 2.13
N ALA A 123 -5.79 -2.69 1.10
CA ALA A 123 -4.99 -3.21 0.00
C ALA A 123 -4.64 -2.09 -0.97
N ILE A 124 -3.35 -1.84 -1.09
CA ILE A 124 -2.78 -0.78 -1.91
C ILE A 124 -1.63 -1.36 -2.74
N CYS A 125 -1.39 -0.81 -3.93
CA CYS A 125 -0.24 -1.23 -4.72
C CYS A 125 1.05 -0.65 -4.12
N TRP A 126 2.15 -1.40 -4.17
CA TRP A 126 3.39 -1.03 -3.51
C TRP A 126 3.92 0.35 -3.93
N ARG A 127 3.81 0.72 -5.21
CA ARG A 127 4.19 2.07 -5.67
C ARG A 127 3.42 3.18 -4.92
N CYS A 128 2.10 3.04 -4.78
CA CYS A 128 1.28 4.01 -4.04
C CYS A 128 1.57 3.94 -2.54
N ASN A 129 1.84 2.76 -2.00
CA ASN A 129 2.21 2.61 -0.59
C ASN A 129 3.51 3.33 -0.25
N ASN A 130 4.52 3.23 -1.12
CA ASN A 130 5.77 3.96 -0.99
C ASN A 130 5.56 5.48 -1.09
N GLN A 131 4.62 5.93 -1.92
CA GLN A 131 4.28 7.35 -2.04
C GLN A 131 3.52 7.86 -0.80
N LYS A 132 2.59 7.05 -0.28
CA LYS A 132 1.84 7.36 0.93
C LYS A 132 2.77 7.48 2.12
N SER A 133 3.66 6.51 2.34
CA SER A 133 4.54 6.48 3.51
C SER A 133 3.71 6.70 4.79
N ASP A 134 4.16 7.58 5.69
CA ASP A 134 3.44 7.96 6.91
C ASP A 134 2.43 9.12 6.72
N ASN A 135 2.12 9.51 5.47
CA ASN A 135 1.16 10.58 5.20
C ASN A 135 -0.28 10.13 5.49
N LEU A 136 -0.79 10.54 6.66
CA LEU A 136 -2.16 10.28 7.08
C LEU A 136 -3.22 11.00 6.23
N MET A 137 -2.84 12.08 5.53
CA MET A 137 -3.74 12.88 4.69
C MET A 137 -3.79 12.40 3.24
N PHE A 138 -3.03 11.37 2.89
CA PHE A 138 -2.86 10.90 1.51
C PHE A 138 -4.18 10.58 0.80
N GLU A 139 -5.14 10.01 1.50
CA GLU A 139 -6.48 9.74 0.97
C GLU A 139 -7.24 11.02 0.62
N LEU A 140 -7.18 12.03 1.48
CA LEU A 140 -7.85 13.32 1.26
C LEU A 140 -7.20 14.09 0.12
N GLU A 141 -5.87 14.06 0.01
CA GLU A 141 -5.11 14.66 -1.07
C GLU A 141 -5.49 14.04 -2.43
N HIS A 142 -5.51 12.70 -2.52
CA HIS A 142 -5.90 11.99 -3.74
C HIS A 142 -7.37 12.23 -4.12
N LYS A 143 -8.29 12.27 -3.14
CA LYS A 143 -9.69 12.61 -3.41
C LYS A 143 -9.84 14.03 -3.95
N LEU A 144 -9.12 15.00 -3.36
CA LEU A 144 -9.15 16.38 -3.82
C LEU A 144 -8.59 16.52 -5.24
N GLU A 145 -7.48 15.84 -5.55
CA GLU A 145 -6.90 15.79 -6.89
C GLU A 145 -7.87 15.20 -7.92
N HIS A 146 -8.52 14.08 -7.58
CA HIS A 146 -9.52 13.46 -8.43
C HIS A 146 -10.69 14.42 -8.71
N LEU A 147 -11.23 15.09 -7.68
CA LEU A 147 -12.31 16.06 -7.85
C LEU A 147 -11.91 17.26 -8.71
N ARG A 148 -10.67 17.75 -8.56
CA ARG A 148 -10.12 18.82 -9.42
C ARG A 148 -10.02 18.37 -10.88
N SER A 149 -9.48 17.18 -11.12
CA SER A 149 -9.37 16.60 -12.47
C SER A 149 -10.75 16.38 -13.11
N LEU A 150 -11.72 15.89 -12.34
CA LEU A 150 -13.10 15.71 -12.80
C LEU A 150 -13.74 17.06 -13.17
N LYS A 151 -13.59 18.07 -12.31
CA LYS A 151 -14.05 19.44 -12.58
C LYS A 151 -13.49 19.97 -13.90
N GLU A 152 -12.18 19.86 -14.11
CA GLU A 152 -11.53 20.30 -15.35
C GLU A 152 -12.03 19.52 -16.58
N SER A 153 -12.17 18.20 -16.47
CA SER A 153 -12.70 17.36 -17.55
C SER A 153 -14.12 17.76 -17.94
N VAL A 154 -14.99 18.01 -16.95
CA VAL A 154 -16.37 18.46 -17.16
C VAL A 154 -16.39 19.83 -17.85
N PHE A 155 -15.61 20.80 -17.38
CA PHE A 155 -15.56 22.14 -18.02
C PHE A 155 -14.99 22.10 -19.44
N ARG A 156 -14.06 21.20 -19.75
CA ARG A 156 -13.55 21.02 -21.12
C ARG A 156 -14.60 20.39 -22.04
N ARG A 157 -15.39 19.43 -21.53
CA ARG A 157 -16.39 18.70 -22.32
C ARG A 157 -17.69 19.50 -22.52
N TYR A 158 -18.07 20.24 -21.49
CA TYR A 158 -19.24 21.11 -21.46
C TYR A 158 -18.78 22.52 -21.10
N PRO A 159 -18.11 23.23 -22.03
CA PRO A 159 -17.75 24.61 -21.80
C PRO A 159 -19.02 25.39 -21.53
N ASN A 160 -19.11 26.00 -20.35
CA ASN A 160 -20.28 26.76 -19.94
C ASN A 160 -20.44 27.93 -20.94
N PRO A 161 -21.59 28.08 -21.62
CA PRO A 161 -21.80 29.16 -22.58
C PRO A 161 -22.14 30.52 -21.91
N HIS A 162 -21.72 30.72 -20.66
CA HIS A 162 -22.05 31.90 -19.85
C HIS A 162 -20.78 32.55 -19.30
#